data_AF-A0A1F5ZUE6-F1
#
_entry.id   AF-A0A1F5ZUE6-F1
#
_cell.length_a   1.000
_cell.length_b   1.000
_cell.length_c   1.000
_cell.angle_alpha   90.00
_cell.angle_beta   90.00
_cell.angle_gamma   90.00
#
_symmetry.space_group_name_H-M   'P 1'
#
loop_
_entity.id
_entity.type
_entity.pdbx_description
1 polymer ?
#
loop_
_entity_poly.entity_id
_entity_poly.type
_entity_poly.pdbx_seq_one_letter_code
_entity_poly.pdbx_strand_id
1 'polypeptide(L)'
;MPTGGVDIGKIFPIAKNPAFGSIGGFVSFFVPLFLLAGGILCFFIVVIAGFGVISNAGGDPHASESRKMILTYAVIGLIIMFASLWILQIINNLTGKPFGGVFG
;
A
#
# COMPACT_ATOMS: atom_id res chain seq x y z
N MET A 1 32.64 41.44 -17.85
CA MET A 1 31.46 40.93 -17.13
C MET A 1 31.76 39.53 -16.62
N PRO A 2 31.58 39.22 -15.33
CA PRO A 2 31.78 37.87 -14.83
C PRO A 2 30.76 36.96 -15.51
N THR A 3 31.22 36.01 -16.31
CA THR A 3 30.39 34.94 -16.89
C THR A 3 30.07 33.91 -15.81
N GLY A 4 29.38 34.35 -14.76
CA GLY A 4 28.78 33.47 -13.77
C GLY A 4 27.62 32.76 -14.44
N GLY A 5 27.80 31.48 -14.74
CA GLY A 5 26.72 30.63 -15.21
C GLY A 5 25.50 30.84 -14.32
N VAL A 6 24.36 31.13 -14.93
CA VAL A 6 23.09 31.27 -14.24
C VAL A 6 22.79 29.89 -13.63
N ASP A 7 22.99 29.74 -12.32
CA ASP A 7 22.70 28.51 -11.58
C ASP A 7 21.18 28.28 -11.56
N ILE A 8 20.67 27.65 -12.61
CA ILE A 8 19.24 27.39 -12.83
C ILE A 8 18.63 26.65 -11.61
N GLY A 9 19.42 25.81 -10.92
CA GLY A 9 19.00 25.09 -9.71
C GLY A 9 18.84 25.94 -8.44
N LYS A 10 19.41 27.15 -8.38
CA LYS A 10 19.20 28.10 -7.26
C LYS A 10 18.03 29.04 -7.53
N ILE A 11 17.78 29.36 -8.79
CA ILE A 11 16.79 30.35 -9.23
C ILE A 11 15.41 29.70 -9.43
N PHE A 12 15.38 28.39 -9.72
CA PHE A 12 14.15 27.60 -9.85
C PHE A 12 14.07 26.50 -8.77
N PRO A 13 13.69 26.83 -7.53
CA PRO A 13 13.59 25.88 -6.42
C PRO A 13 12.56 24.76 -6.66
N ILE A 14 11.61 24.94 -7.58
CA ILE A 14 10.63 23.90 -7.98
C ILE A 14 11.33 22.73 -8.69
N ALA A 15 12.38 22.97 -9.48
CA ALA A 15 13.14 21.92 -10.17
C ALA A 15 13.97 21.03 -9.22
N LYS A 16 14.21 21.49 -7.98
CA LYS A 16 14.93 20.76 -6.94
C LYS A 16 13.99 19.94 -6.04
N ASN A 17 12.68 20.09 -6.18
CA ASN A 17 11.74 19.39 -5.30
C ASN A 17 11.64 17.90 -5.71
N PRO A 18 12.11 16.95 -4.87
CA PRO A 18 12.07 15.52 -5.20
C PRO A 18 10.63 15.00 -5.37
N ALA A 19 9.62 15.75 -4.91
CA ALA A 19 8.21 15.44 -5.09
C ALA A 19 7.72 15.47 -6.56
N PHE A 20 8.42 16.20 -7.46
CA PHE A 20 8.05 16.32 -8.87
C PHE A 20 9.08 15.70 -9.84
N GLY A 21 10.20 15.17 -9.32
CA GLY A 21 11.25 14.54 -10.12
C GLY A 21 11.23 13.01 -10.14
N SER A 22 10.43 12.35 -9.30
CA SER A 22 10.48 10.89 -9.14
C SER A 22 9.12 10.25 -8.90
N ILE A 23 8.87 9.14 -9.61
CA ILE A 23 7.72 8.25 -9.45
C ILE A 23 7.52 7.83 -7.99
N GLY A 24 8.60 7.78 -7.20
CA GLY A 24 8.55 7.42 -5.78
C GLY A 24 7.71 8.36 -4.92
N GLY A 25 7.73 9.67 -5.20
CA GLY A 25 6.92 10.65 -4.45
C GLY A 25 5.42 10.50 -4.69
N PHE A 26 5.04 10.19 -5.93
CA PHE A 26 3.63 9.97 -6.30
C PHE A 26 3.07 8.70 -5.67
N VAL A 27 3.83 7.60 -5.74
CA VAL A 27 3.43 6.31 -5.16
C VAL A 27 3.38 6.39 -3.63
N SER A 28 4.30 7.13 -3.00
CA SER A 28 4.31 7.35 -1.54
C SER A 28 3.01 7.97 -0.99
N PHE A 29 2.28 8.74 -1.79
CA PHE A 29 1.01 9.32 -1.36
C PHE A 29 -0.12 8.27 -1.30
N PHE A 30 -0.17 7.36 -2.27
CA PHE A 30 -1.24 6.38 -2.38
C PHE A 30 -1.01 5.14 -1.53
N VAL A 31 0.24 4.72 -1.32
CA VAL A 31 0.57 3.54 -0.49
C VAL A 31 -0.12 3.55 0.88
N PRO A 32 0.03 4.58 1.73
CA PRO A 32 -0.61 4.58 3.05
C PRO A 32 -2.14 4.58 2.96
N LEU A 33 -2.71 5.21 1.93
CA LEU A 33 -4.15 5.19 1.67
C LEU A 33 -4.65 3.78 1.34
N PHE A 34 -3.94 3.05 0.48
CA PHE A 34 -4.26 1.66 0.15
C PHE A 34 -4.04 0.72 1.33
N LEU A 35 -3.02 0.93 2.15
CA LEU A 35 -2.78 0.15 3.37
C LEU A 35 -3.93 0.32 4.37
N LEU A 36 -4.37 1.55 4.61
CA LEU A 36 -5.50 1.85 5.49
C LEU A 36 -6.81 1.29 4.93
N ALA A 37 -7.11 1.55 3.67
CA ALA A 37 -8.32 1.07 3.00
C ALA A 37 -8.36 -0.47 2.95
N GLY A 38 -7.22 -1.10 2.62
CA GLY A 38 -7.08 -2.55 2.59
C GLY A 38 -7.23 -3.19 3.96
N GLY A 39 -6.67 -2.58 5.01
CA GLY A 39 -6.85 -3.05 6.39
C GLY A 39 -8.31 -3.02 6.84
N ILE A 40 -9.01 -1.91 6.56
CA ILE A 40 -10.44 -1.76 6.86
C ILE A 40 -11.26 -2.79 6.07
N LEU A 41 -11.01 -2.91 4.76
CA LEU A 41 -11.73 -3.84 3.90
C LEU A 41 -11.54 -5.30 4.36
N CYS A 42 -10.29 -5.67 4.67
CA CYS A 42 -9.96 -7.00 5.15
C CYS A 42 -10.67 -7.30 6.48
N PHE A 43 -10.73 -6.32 7.40
CA PHE A 43 -11.47 -6.46 8.65
C PHE A 43 -12.95 -6.76 8.42
N PHE A 44 -13.63 -6.00 7.56
CA PHE A 44 -15.04 -6.24 7.25
C PHE A 44 -15.28 -7.60 6.61
N ILE A 45 -14.43 -8.01 5.65
CA ILE A 45 -14.55 -9.31 4.99
C ILE A 45 -14.38 -10.45 6.00
N VAL A 46 -13.38 -10.39 6.88
CA VAL A 46 -13.14 -11.43 7.89
C VAL A 46 -14.32 -11.52 8.86
N VAL A 47 -14.86 -10.39 9.31
CA VAL A 47 -16.03 -10.35 10.20
C VAL A 47 -17.25 -10.97 9.51
N ILE A 48 -17.60 -10.52 8.30
CA ILE A 48 -18.78 -11.01 7.57
C ILE A 48 -18.62 -12.48 7.19
N ALA A 49 -17.44 -12.90 6.74
CA ALA A 49 -17.15 -14.28 6.39
C ALA A 49 -17.20 -15.18 7.64
N GLY A 50 -16.62 -14.76 8.75
CA GLY A 50 -16.63 -15.48 10.02
C GLY A 50 -18.05 -15.71 10.54
N PHE A 51 -18.87 -14.66 10.59
CA PHE A 51 -20.29 -14.79 10.97
C PHE A 51 -21.08 -15.65 9.99
N GLY A 52 -20.82 -15.51 8.69
CA GLY A 52 -21.48 -16.33 7.67
C GLY A 52 -21.19 -17.82 7.83
N VAL A 53 -19.94 -18.22 8.15
CA VAL A 53 -19.57 -19.63 8.36
C VAL A 53 -20.38 -20.23 9.52
N ILE A 54 -20.55 -19.48 10.60
CA ILE A 54 -21.31 -19.91 11.78
C ILE A 54 -22.81 -19.96 11.48
N SER A 55 -23.36 -18.94 10.80
CA SER A 55 -24.80 -18.81 10.53
C SER A 55 -25.37 -19.90 9.62
N ASN A 56 -24.56 -20.50 8.74
CA ASN A 56 -25.01 -21.50 7.77
C ASN A 56 -24.49 -22.91 8.09
N ALA A 57 -23.98 -23.13 9.31
CA ALA A 57 -23.49 -24.44 9.75
C ALA A 57 -24.55 -25.57 9.71
N GLY A 58 -25.83 -25.26 9.50
CA GLY A 58 -26.93 -26.24 9.48
C GLY A 58 -27.87 -26.23 8.27
N GLY A 59 -27.59 -25.42 7.22
CA GLY A 59 -28.57 -25.18 6.14
C GLY A 59 -28.15 -25.63 4.74
N ASP A 60 -26.90 -25.32 4.32
CA ASP A 60 -26.50 -25.50 2.92
C ASP A 60 -24.97 -25.73 2.75
N PRO A 61 -24.51 -26.90 2.27
CA PRO A 61 -23.09 -27.23 2.11
C PRO A 61 -22.34 -26.29 1.15
N HIS A 62 -22.99 -25.86 0.07
CA HIS A 62 -22.40 -24.98 -0.95
C HIS A 62 -22.01 -23.61 -0.39
N ALA A 63 -22.85 -23.06 0.49
CA ALA A 63 -22.57 -21.78 1.12
C ALA A 63 -21.40 -21.89 2.13
N SER A 64 -21.23 -23.06 2.76
CA SER A 64 -20.11 -23.34 3.66
C SER A 64 -18.78 -23.37 2.92
N GLU A 65 -18.72 -24.04 1.76
CA GLU A 65 -17.53 -24.06 0.90
C GLU A 65 -17.19 -22.66 0.37
N SER A 66 -18.18 -21.93 -0.13
CA SER A 66 -17.97 -20.56 -0.64
C SER A 66 -17.34 -19.64 0.42
N ARG A 67 -17.82 -19.70 1.66
CA ARG A 67 -17.25 -18.87 2.74
C ARG A 67 -15.88 -19.32 3.22
N LYS A 68 -15.58 -20.63 3.19
CA LYS A 68 -14.21 -21.11 3.42
C LYS A 68 -13.26 -20.54 2.37
N MET A 69 -13.66 -20.51 1.11
CA MET A 69 -12.86 -19.86 0.06
C MET A 69 -12.68 -18.37 0.35
N ILE A 70 -13.75 -17.63 0.67
CA ILE A 70 -13.67 -16.20 1.01
C ILE A 70 -12.70 -15.95 2.19
N LEU A 71 -12.75 -16.80 3.21
CA LEU A 71 -11.83 -16.71 4.34
C LEU A 71 -10.38 -16.96 3.91
N THR A 72 -10.13 -17.98 3.08
CA THR A 72 -8.80 -18.25 2.52
C THR A 72 -8.29 -17.06 1.70
N TYR A 73 -9.13 -16.45 0.86
CA TYR A 73 -8.77 -15.26 0.09
C TYR A 73 -8.50 -14.05 0.99
N ALA A 74 -9.24 -13.87 2.09
CA ALA A 74 -8.99 -12.81 3.06
C ALA A 74 -7.61 -12.99 3.73
N VAL A 75 -7.26 -14.21 4.12
CA VAL A 75 -5.95 -14.54 4.69
C VAL A 75 -4.83 -14.31 3.68
N ILE A 76 -5.01 -14.75 2.44
CA ILE A 76 -4.04 -14.52 1.36
C ILE A 76 -3.86 -13.02 1.11
N GLY A 77 -4.97 -12.26 1.04
CA GLY A 77 -4.93 -10.81 0.88
C GLY A 77 -4.16 -10.12 2.01
N LEU A 78 -4.38 -10.54 3.26
CA LEU A 78 -3.64 -10.04 4.41
C LEU A 78 -2.12 -10.32 4.29
N ILE A 79 -1.75 -11.54 3.89
CA ILE A 79 -0.34 -11.91 3.68
C ILE A 79 0.30 -11.05 2.58
N ILE A 80 -0.40 -10.81 1.48
CA ILE A 80 0.07 -9.96 0.37
C ILE A 80 0.29 -8.51 0.86
N MET A 81 -0.60 -7.98 1.68
CA MET A 81 -0.46 -6.65 2.27
C MET A 81 0.81 -6.54 3.12
N PHE A 82 1.10 -7.55 3.96
CA PHE A 82 2.35 -7.60 4.73
C PHE A 82 3.58 -7.71 3.83
N ALA A 83 3.54 -8.57 2.80
CA ALA A 83 4.63 -8.71 1.84
C ALA A 83 4.91 -7.41 1.07
N SER A 84 3.86 -6.64 0.75
CA SER A 84 3.98 -5.34 0.09
C SER A 84 4.80 -4.35 0.94
N LEU A 85 4.60 -4.33 2.26
CA LEU A 85 5.39 -3.48 3.17
C LEU A 85 6.87 -3.82 3.10
N TRP A 86 7.22 -5.11 3.12
CA TRP A 86 8.61 -5.55 3.04
C TRP A 86 9.26 -5.19 1.70
N ILE A 87 8.54 -5.38 0.59
CA ILE A 87 9.04 -5.01 -0.75
C ILE A 87 9.32 -3.50 -0.81
N LEU A 88 8.37 -2.69 -0.35
CA LEU A 88 8.51 -1.23 -0.35
C LEU A 88 9.64 -0.77 0.58
N GLN A 89 9.84 -1.42 1.72
CA GLN A 89 10.94 -1.13 2.64
C GLN A 89 12.31 -1.44 2.03
N ILE A 90 12.43 -2.56 1.30
CA ILE A 90 13.65 -2.94 0.57
C ILE A 90 13.97 -1.93 -0.53
N ILE A 91 12.96 -1.57 -1.35
CA ILE A 91 13.11 -0.55 -2.40
C ILE A 91 13.50 0.80 -1.79
N ASN A 92 12.86 1.19 -0.69
CA ASN A 92 13.16 2.44 0.00
C ASN A 92 14.62 2.48 0.49
N ASN A 93 15.16 1.37 1.00
CA ASN A 93 16.55 1.29 1.44
C ASN A 93 17.55 1.30 0.27
N LEU A 94 17.23 0.63 -0.84
CA LEU A 94 18.09 0.56 -2.03
C LEU A 94 18.11 1.86 -2.85
N THR A 95 16.98 2.54 -2.99
CA THR A 95 16.83 3.74 -3.86
C THR A 95 17.14 5.05 -3.12
N GLY A 96 17.70 5.01 -1.91
CA GLY A 96 18.11 6.22 -1.20
C GLY A 96 16.95 6.97 -0.53
N LYS A 97 15.94 6.25 -0.05
CA LYS A 97 14.79 6.72 0.74
C LYS A 97 13.76 7.62 0.03
N PRO A 98 13.36 7.36 -1.23
CA PRO A 98 12.33 8.17 -1.91
C PRO A 98 10.94 8.01 -1.29
N PHE A 99 10.69 6.94 -0.52
CA PHE A 99 9.44 6.65 0.19
C PHE A 99 9.54 6.93 1.70
N GLY A 100 10.53 7.71 2.14
CA GLY A 100 10.78 7.98 3.56
C GLY A 100 9.59 8.56 4.33
N GLY A 101 8.62 9.19 3.65
CA GLY A 101 7.39 9.69 4.29
C GLY A 101 6.32 8.63 4.58
N VAL A 102 6.42 7.43 3.98
CA VAL A 102 5.44 6.33 4.19
C VAL A 102 5.79 5.48 5.41
N PHE A 103 7.08 5.32 5.68
CA PHE A 103 7.64 4.45 6.73
C PHE A 103 8.41 5.25 7.78
N GLY A 104 8.02 6.51 7.96
CA GLY A 104 8.68 7.47 8.85
C GLY A 104 8.87 6.96 10.27
#